data_AF-A0A5P9H4N1-F1
#
_entry.id   AF-A0A5P9H4N1-F1
#
_cell.length_a   1.000
_cell.length_b   1.000
_cell.length_c   1.000
_cell.angle_alpha   90.00
_cell.angle_beta   90.00
_cell.angle_gamma   90.00
#
_symmetry.space_group_name_H-M   'P 1'
#
loop_
_entity.id
_entity.type
_entity.pdbx_description
1 polymer ?
#
loop_
_entity_poly.entity_id
_entity_poly.type
_entity_poly.pdbx_seq_one_letter_code
_entity_poly.pdbx_strand_id
1 'polypeptide(L)'
;MKQLLAALALAAGAAAAATAQDVPEPSDYRMDHYRAPVPATLEGGTVIDAEEAHALWEADEAAFIDVLPRAPKPDNLPEGTIWRDKPRPSIPGAIWLPNVGYGALADITADYFRAGLDHATGGDPDRPVVFFCLADCWMSWNAAKRAIEWNHSQVYWFPDGTDGWAFQDFPLKEIKPFPAP
;
A
#
# COMPACT_ATOMS: atom_id res chain seq x y z
N MET A 1 33.79 8.00 -67.65
CA MET A 1 32.75 6.98 -67.88
C MET A 1 33.06 5.73 -67.08
N LYS A 2 32.33 5.54 -65.97
CA LYS A 2 31.88 4.27 -65.35
C LYS A 2 31.56 4.61 -63.89
N GLN A 3 30.31 5.01 -63.69
CA GLN A 3 29.66 4.91 -62.39
C GLN A 3 29.58 3.43 -62.01
N LEU A 4 29.60 3.10 -60.72
CA LEU A 4 28.83 1.98 -60.15
C LEU A 4 28.82 2.08 -58.61
N LEU A 5 27.63 2.40 -58.12
CA LEU A 5 26.90 1.83 -56.98
C LEU A 5 27.40 2.06 -55.54
N ALA A 6 26.54 2.81 -54.84
CA ALA A 6 26.44 2.97 -53.41
C ALA A 6 26.11 1.66 -52.68
N ALA A 7 26.56 1.55 -51.43
CA ALA A 7 25.95 0.72 -50.41
C ALA A 7 25.86 1.53 -49.12
N LEU A 8 24.69 2.15 -48.89
CA LEU A 8 24.35 2.74 -47.61
C LEU A 8 23.89 1.59 -46.70
N ALA A 9 24.73 1.18 -45.77
CA ALA A 9 24.33 0.23 -44.73
C ALA A 9 23.47 0.97 -43.69
N LEU A 10 22.15 0.81 -43.76
CA LEU A 10 21.25 1.19 -42.66
C LEU A 10 21.47 0.22 -41.50
N ALA A 11 22.18 0.66 -40.48
CA ALA A 11 22.21 -0.01 -39.18
C ALA A 11 20.87 0.26 -38.48
N ALA A 12 19.91 -0.65 -38.62
CA ALA A 12 18.72 -0.68 -37.80
C ALA A 12 19.13 -1.15 -36.38
N GLY A 13 19.42 -0.19 -35.50
CA GLY A 13 19.56 -0.46 -34.07
C GLY A 13 18.22 -0.92 -33.52
N ALA A 14 18.14 -2.18 -33.11
CA ALA A 14 17.01 -2.68 -32.35
C ALA A 14 16.91 -1.88 -31.05
N ALA A 15 15.88 -1.04 -30.94
CA ALA A 15 15.48 -0.47 -29.67
C ALA A 15 15.03 -1.65 -28.80
N ALA A 16 15.88 -2.05 -27.84
CA ALA A 16 15.46 -2.93 -26.78
C ALA A 16 14.36 -2.20 -26.00
N ALA A 17 13.11 -2.59 -26.21
CA ALA A 17 12.03 -2.20 -25.33
C ALA A 17 12.39 -2.73 -23.94
N ALA A 18 12.70 -1.82 -23.02
CA ALA A 18 12.86 -2.17 -21.61
C ALA A 18 11.50 -2.69 -21.13
N THR A 19 11.36 -4.01 -21.06
CA THR A 19 10.25 -4.63 -20.34
C THR A 19 10.36 -4.16 -18.90
N ALA A 20 9.30 -3.55 -18.35
CA ALA A 20 9.19 -3.34 -16.92
C ALA A 20 9.47 -4.69 -16.26
N GLN A 21 10.57 -4.81 -15.52
CA GLN A 21 10.85 -6.03 -14.78
C GLN A 21 9.77 -6.13 -13.70
N ASP A 22 8.93 -7.16 -13.79
CA ASP A 22 7.96 -7.49 -12.77
C ASP A 22 8.68 -7.60 -11.42
N VAL A 23 8.20 -6.86 -10.42
CA VAL A 23 8.77 -6.91 -9.07
C VAL A 23 8.40 -8.27 -8.48
N PRO A 24 9.39 -9.14 -8.18
CA PRO A 24 9.08 -10.45 -7.64
C PRO A 24 8.49 -10.32 -6.23
N GLU A 25 7.50 -11.14 -5.93
CA GLU A 25 6.99 -11.24 -4.57
C GLU A 25 8.04 -11.88 -3.64
N PRO A 26 8.44 -11.22 -2.55
CA PRO A 26 9.44 -11.75 -1.63
C PRO A 26 8.79 -12.74 -0.64
N SER A 27 9.56 -13.74 -0.20
CA SER A 27 9.10 -14.69 0.82
C SER A 27 8.92 -14.06 2.21
N ASP A 28 9.70 -13.02 2.51
CA ASP A 28 9.74 -12.34 3.80
C ASP A 28 9.36 -10.86 3.63
N TYR A 29 9.19 -10.15 4.73
CA TYR A 29 8.79 -8.75 4.73
C TYR A 29 9.81 -7.84 4.04
N ARG A 30 9.29 -6.81 3.37
CA ARG A 30 10.13 -5.71 2.88
C ARG A 30 10.68 -4.92 4.05
N MET A 31 12.00 -4.75 4.10
CA MET A 31 12.69 -4.11 5.24
C MET A 31 12.99 -2.62 5.04
N ASP A 32 13.06 -2.16 3.80
CA ASP A 32 13.45 -0.80 3.44
C ASP A 32 12.78 -0.35 2.13
N HIS A 33 13.10 0.88 1.69
CA HIS A 33 12.63 1.44 0.42
C HIS A 33 11.12 1.26 0.21
N TYR A 34 10.35 1.61 1.24
CA TYR A 34 8.91 1.32 1.27
C TYR A 34 8.09 2.06 0.21
N ARG A 35 8.65 3.13 -0.39
CA ARG A 35 8.09 3.82 -1.56
C ARG A 35 8.87 3.42 -2.81
N ALA A 36 8.43 2.35 -3.45
CA ALA A 36 9.04 1.73 -4.63
C ALA A 36 8.00 0.83 -5.32
N PRO A 37 8.19 0.47 -6.60
CA PRO A 37 7.34 -0.52 -7.28
C PRO A 37 7.13 -1.76 -6.42
N VAL A 38 5.87 -2.21 -6.34
CA VAL A 38 5.42 -3.35 -5.53
C VAL A 38 5.14 -4.57 -6.42
N PRO A 39 5.08 -5.79 -5.87
CA PRO A 39 4.71 -6.98 -6.62
C PRO A 39 3.29 -6.88 -7.16
N ALA A 40 3.01 -7.59 -8.24
CA ALA A 40 1.63 -7.73 -8.75
C ALA A 40 0.81 -8.77 -7.96
N THR A 41 1.41 -9.42 -6.95
CA THR A 41 0.85 -10.57 -6.24
C THR A 41 1.01 -10.44 -4.72
N LEU A 42 0.14 -11.18 -4.01
CA LEU A 42 0.21 -11.41 -2.58
C LEU A 42 -0.25 -12.84 -2.29
N GLU A 43 0.67 -13.73 -1.96
CA GLU A 43 0.38 -15.12 -1.63
C GLU A 43 -0.52 -15.20 -0.39
N GLY A 44 -1.63 -15.95 -0.50
CA GLY A 44 -2.63 -16.08 0.56
C GLY A 44 -3.65 -14.94 0.65
N GLY A 45 -3.49 -13.89 -0.17
CA GLY A 45 -4.44 -12.78 -0.27
C GLY A 45 -4.99 -12.61 -1.69
N THR A 46 -5.86 -11.62 -1.87
CA THR A 46 -6.39 -11.21 -3.17
C THR A 46 -5.94 -9.78 -3.47
N VAL A 47 -5.25 -9.58 -4.59
CA VAL A 47 -4.92 -8.24 -5.09
C VAL A 47 -6.14 -7.68 -5.81
N ILE A 48 -6.54 -6.46 -5.49
CA ILE A 48 -7.71 -5.79 -6.08
C ILE A 48 -7.36 -4.43 -6.65
N ASP A 49 -8.08 -3.99 -7.66
CA ASP A 49 -7.97 -2.64 -8.22
C ASP A 49 -8.90 -1.63 -7.52
N ALA A 50 -8.93 -0.40 -8.04
CA ALA A 50 -9.74 0.67 -7.48
C ALA A 50 -11.25 0.43 -7.62
N GLU A 51 -11.71 -0.17 -8.73
CA GLU A 51 -13.13 -0.43 -8.96
C GLU A 51 -13.63 -1.57 -8.06
N GLU A 52 -12.83 -2.62 -7.92
CA GLU A 52 -13.11 -3.74 -7.00
C GLU A 52 -13.09 -3.27 -5.54
N ALA A 53 -12.11 -2.45 -5.15
CA ALA A 53 -12.07 -1.83 -3.83
C ALA A 53 -13.31 -0.95 -3.58
N HIS A 54 -13.73 -0.16 -4.58
CA HIS A 54 -14.93 0.67 -4.46
C HIS A 54 -16.20 -0.17 -4.31
N ALA A 55 -16.32 -1.28 -5.06
CA ALA A 55 -17.46 -2.19 -4.94
C ALA A 55 -17.57 -2.80 -3.53
N LEU A 56 -16.45 -3.28 -2.97
CA LEU A 56 -16.40 -3.79 -1.59
C LEU A 56 -16.77 -2.71 -0.57
N TRP A 57 -16.32 -1.47 -0.81
CA TRP A 57 -16.60 -0.32 0.04
C TRP A 57 -18.08 0.08 0.00
N GLU A 58 -18.67 0.22 -1.18
CA GLU A 58 -20.08 0.60 -1.34
C GLU A 58 -21.04 -0.44 -0.73
N ALA A 59 -20.66 -1.71 -0.80
CA ALA A 59 -21.44 -2.82 -0.24
C ALA A 59 -21.23 -3.03 1.27
N ASP A 60 -20.29 -2.31 1.90
CA ASP A 60 -19.84 -2.54 3.29
C ASP A 60 -19.40 -4.00 3.52
N GLU A 61 -18.77 -4.61 2.52
CA GLU A 61 -18.39 -6.03 2.53
C GLU A 61 -17.01 -6.29 3.12
N ALA A 62 -16.21 -5.24 3.34
CA ALA A 62 -14.89 -5.35 3.96
C ALA A 62 -14.56 -4.16 4.86
N ALA A 63 -13.73 -4.40 5.87
CA ALA A 63 -13.15 -3.31 6.66
C ALA A 63 -11.90 -2.76 5.96
N PHE A 64 -11.84 -1.44 5.78
CA PHE A 64 -10.77 -0.75 5.08
C PHE A 64 -9.68 -0.30 6.06
N ILE A 65 -8.45 -0.76 5.85
CA ILE A 65 -7.29 -0.53 6.71
C ILE A 65 -6.24 0.30 5.98
N ASP A 66 -6.18 1.58 6.32
CA ASP A 66 -5.15 2.50 5.86
C ASP A 66 -3.90 2.31 6.71
N VAL A 67 -2.75 2.03 6.09
CA VAL A 67 -1.49 1.83 6.82
C VAL A 67 -0.40 2.84 6.45
N LEU A 68 -0.77 3.97 5.84
CA LEU A 68 0.21 5.01 5.51
C LEU A 68 1.01 5.42 6.75
N PRO A 69 2.36 5.42 6.72
CA PRO A 69 3.14 5.79 7.88
C PRO A 69 2.91 7.25 8.26
N ARG A 70 2.94 7.49 9.56
CA ARG A 70 2.92 8.84 10.11
C ARG A 70 4.33 9.20 10.54
N ALA A 71 4.87 10.28 9.99
CA ALA A 71 6.15 10.81 10.43
C ALA A 71 6.10 11.15 11.93
N PRO A 72 7.09 10.75 12.73
CA PRO A 72 7.16 11.14 14.13
C PRO A 72 7.35 12.66 14.23
N LYS A 73 6.85 13.25 15.32
CA LYS A 73 7.18 14.63 15.67
C LYS A 73 8.70 14.72 15.88
N PRO A 74 9.40 15.66 15.22
CA PRO A 74 10.83 15.85 15.44
C PRO A 74 11.15 16.16 16.91
N ASP A 75 12.15 15.46 17.47
CA ASP A 75 12.58 15.64 18.86
C ASP A 75 13.20 17.03 19.10
N ASN A 76 13.75 17.65 18.05
CA ASN A 76 14.49 18.91 18.08
C ASN A 76 13.66 20.12 17.62
N LEU A 77 12.34 20.08 17.79
CA LEU A 77 11.47 21.21 17.50
C LEU A 77 11.80 22.41 18.43
N PRO A 78 12.07 23.62 17.90
CA PRO A 78 12.35 24.78 18.72
C PRO A 78 11.21 25.07 19.71
N GLU A 79 11.55 25.50 20.91
CA GLU A 79 10.57 25.84 21.95
C GLU A 79 9.52 26.83 21.42
N GLY A 80 8.24 26.56 21.67
CA GLY A 80 7.12 27.35 21.15
C GLY A 80 6.67 27.01 19.72
N THR A 81 7.36 26.10 19.02
CA THR A 81 6.93 25.69 17.67
C THR A 81 5.74 24.74 17.73
N ILE A 82 4.62 25.15 17.13
CA ILE A 82 3.42 24.31 16.99
C ILE A 82 3.64 23.31 15.86
N TRP A 83 3.79 22.03 16.20
CA TRP A 83 3.75 20.94 15.23
C TRP A 83 2.29 20.63 14.87
N ARG A 84 1.99 20.61 13.57
CA ARG A 84 0.68 20.17 13.05
C ARG A 84 0.90 18.93 12.21
N ASP A 85 0.21 17.85 12.57
CA ASP A 85 0.21 16.66 11.75
C ASP A 85 -0.41 16.96 10.39
N LYS A 86 0.20 16.39 9.35
CA LYS A 86 -0.35 16.48 7.99
C LYS A 86 -1.75 15.83 7.99
N PRO A 87 -2.77 16.47 7.39
CA PRO A 87 -4.06 15.84 7.18
C PRO A 87 -3.91 14.53 6.40
N ARG A 88 -4.67 13.50 6.78
CA ARG A 88 -4.74 12.22 6.08
C ARG A 88 -6.12 12.09 5.42
N PRO A 89 -6.27 12.54 4.15
CA PRO A 89 -7.42 12.15 3.34
C PRO A 89 -7.29 10.65 3.01
N SER A 90 -8.37 9.92 3.23
CA SER A 90 -8.43 8.46 3.04
C SER A 90 -9.85 8.03 2.66
N ILE A 91 -10.04 6.72 2.47
CA ILE A 91 -11.32 6.12 2.10
C ILE A 91 -12.31 6.31 3.28
N PRO A 92 -13.53 6.83 3.05
CA PRO A 92 -14.50 7.03 4.12
C PRO A 92 -14.83 5.74 4.87
N GLY A 93 -14.76 5.77 6.19
CA GLY A 93 -15.01 4.59 7.03
C GLY A 93 -13.77 3.73 7.29
N ALA A 94 -12.65 3.98 6.61
CA ALA A 94 -11.39 3.30 6.89
C ALA A 94 -10.85 3.66 8.28
N ILE A 95 -10.16 2.70 8.90
CA ILE A 95 -9.33 2.95 10.08
C ILE A 95 -7.88 3.18 9.66
N TRP A 96 -7.20 4.11 10.33
CA TRP A 96 -5.80 4.41 10.04
C TRP A 96 -4.87 3.82 11.09
N LEU A 97 -4.09 2.81 10.71
CA LEU A 97 -3.08 2.13 11.52
C LEU A 97 -1.68 2.49 11.01
N PRO A 98 -1.14 3.68 11.31
CA PRO A 98 0.16 4.10 10.81
C PRO A 98 1.27 3.18 11.32
N ASN A 99 2.30 3.01 10.49
CA ASN A 99 3.56 2.34 10.82
C ASN A 99 3.44 0.82 11.05
N VAL A 100 2.26 0.21 10.96
CA VAL A 100 2.10 -1.24 11.13
C VAL A 100 2.70 -2.05 9.96
N GLY A 101 2.97 -1.38 8.83
CA GLY A 101 3.56 -1.98 7.64
C GLY A 101 5.10 -2.01 7.59
N TYR A 102 5.80 -1.64 8.67
CA TYR A 102 7.25 -1.85 8.72
C TYR A 102 7.58 -3.36 8.66
N GLY A 103 8.73 -3.68 8.04
CA GLY A 103 9.18 -5.07 7.90
C GLY A 103 9.52 -5.70 9.24
N ALA A 104 10.48 -5.11 9.97
CA ALA A 104 10.65 -5.37 11.39
C ALA A 104 9.58 -4.58 12.17
N LEU A 105 8.76 -5.29 12.94
CA LEU A 105 7.71 -4.70 13.76
C LEU A 105 8.04 -4.91 15.23
N ALA A 106 8.15 -3.82 15.99
CA ALA A 106 8.29 -3.90 17.44
C ALA A 106 7.01 -4.47 18.08
N ASP A 107 7.13 -5.20 19.19
CA ASP A 107 6.01 -5.87 19.85
C ASP A 107 4.84 -4.91 20.14
N ILE A 108 5.12 -3.71 20.64
CA ILE A 108 4.09 -2.69 20.91
C ILE A 108 3.33 -2.27 19.64
N THR A 109 3.99 -2.22 18.48
CA THR A 109 3.35 -1.90 17.21
C THR A 109 2.58 -3.11 16.67
N ALA A 110 3.05 -4.32 16.93
CA ALA A 110 2.33 -5.55 16.60
C ALA A 110 1.03 -5.66 17.42
N ASP A 111 1.07 -5.34 18.72
CA ASP A 111 -0.10 -5.33 19.59
C ASP A 111 -1.09 -4.24 19.18
N TYR A 112 -0.59 -3.05 18.83
CA TYR A 112 -1.41 -1.99 18.23
C TYR A 112 -2.08 -2.45 16.94
N PHE A 113 -1.36 -3.18 16.08
CA PHE A 113 -1.92 -3.69 14.84
C PHE A 113 -3.02 -4.72 15.10
N ARG A 114 -2.80 -5.68 16.02
CA ARG A 114 -3.82 -6.66 16.41
C ARG A 114 -5.07 -6.00 16.98
N ALA A 115 -4.91 -5.04 17.89
CA ALA A 115 -6.04 -4.29 18.44
C ALA A 115 -6.83 -3.54 17.35
N GLY A 116 -6.14 -3.00 16.34
CA GLY A 116 -6.77 -2.37 15.18
C GLY A 116 -7.55 -3.37 14.32
N LEU A 117 -6.99 -4.56 14.07
CA LEU A 117 -7.66 -5.64 13.33
C LEU A 117 -8.87 -6.17 14.08
N ASP A 118 -8.75 -6.43 15.38
CA ASP A 118 -9.86 -6.85 16.23
C ASP A 118 -10.99 -5.81 16.21
N HIS A 119 -10.65 -4.51 16.30
CA HIS A 119 -11.63 -3.45 16.19
C HIS A 119 -12.32 -3.42 14.82
N ALA A 120 -11.54 -3.49 13.74
CA ALA A 120 -12.05 -3.44 12.37
C ALA A 120 -12.96 -4.61 12.02
N THR A 121 -12.68 -5.78 12.60
CA THR A 121 -13.36 -7.04 12.32
C THR A 121 -14.42 -7.41 13.35
N GLY A 122 -14.51 -6.69 14.47
CA GLY A 122 -15.30 -7.11 15.62
C GLY A 122 -14.77 -8.39 16.29
N GLY A 123 -13.48 -8.70 16.09
CA GLY A 123 -12.82 -9.91 16.58
C GLY A 123 -13.07 -11.15 15.72
N ASP A 124 -13.69 -11.01 14.54
CA ASP A 124 -13.96 -12.10 13.62
C ASP A 124 -12.85 -12.18 12.54
N PRO A 125 -11.93 -13.16 12.58
CA PRO A 125 -10.86 -13.29 11.59
C PRO A 125 -11.38 -13.62 10.17
N ASP A 126 -12.65 -14.03 10.04
CA ASP A 126 -13.29 -14.30 8.76
C ASP A 126 -13.91 -13.06 8.11
N ARG A 127 -14.02 -11.93 8.84
CA ARG A 127 -14.46 -10.66 8.26
C ARG A 127 -13.44 -10.16 7.24
N PRO A 128 -13.84 -9.89 5.98
CA PRO A 128 -12.93 -9.34 4.97
C PRO A 128 -12.25 -8.04 5.40
N VAL A 129 -10.96 -7.93 5.09
CA VAL A 129 -10.16 -6.71 5.31
C VAL A 129 -9.45 -6.30 4.03
N VAL A 130 -9.46 -4.99 3.74
CA VAL A 130 -8.74 -4.40 2.61
C VAL A 130 -7.60 -3.55 3.13
N PHE A 131 -6.36 -3.92 2.83
CA PHE A 131 -5.18 -3.13 3.19
C PHE A 131 -4.77 -2.20 2.05
N PHE A 132 -4.50 -0.94 2.40
CA PHE A 132 -4.06 0.05 1.42
C PHE A 132 -3.18 1.14 2.05
N CYS A 133 -2.51 1.90 1.20
CA CYS A 133 -1.65 3.02 1.58
C CYS A 133 -1.77 4.12 0.51
N LEU A 134 -0.68 4.42 -0.18
CA LEU A 134 -0.55 5.16 -1.43
C LEU A 134 -0.06 4.18 -2.49
N ALA A 135 -0.07 4.57 -3.76
CA ALA A 135 0.55 3.76 -4.82
C ALA A 135 2.04 3.53 -4.52
N ASP A 136 2.60 2.41 -4.99
CA ASP A 136 4.00 2.02 -4.77
C ASP A 136 4.37 2.01 -3.28
N CYS A 137 3.51 1.43 -2.41
CA CYS A 137 3.71 1.41 -0.96
C CYS A 137 3.79 0.00 -0.40
N TRP A 138 5.01 -0.48 -0.19
CA TRP A 138 5.31 -1.77 0.43
C TRP A 138 4.77 -1.95 1.85
N MET A 139 4.45 -0.86 2.57
CA MET A 139 3.86 -0.98 3.90
C MET A 139 2.47 -1.62 3.87
N SER A 140 1.68 -1.36 2.82
CA SER A 140 0.38 -2.02 2.65
C SER A 140 0.53 -3.51 2.35
N TRP A 141 1.50 -3.87 1.50
CA TRP A 141 1.82 -5.27 1.22
C TRP A 141 2.28 -6.02 2.48
N ASN A 142 3.22 -5.44 3.25
CA ASN A 142 3.69 -6.02 4.51
C ASN A 142 2.55 -6.21 5.53
N ALA A 143 1.66 -5.22 5.67
CA ALA A 143 0.54 -5.31 6.59
C ALA A 143 -0.44 -6.42 6.18
N ALA A 144 -0.74 -6.54 4.89
CA ALA A 144 -1.60 -7.59 4.35
C ALA A 144 -0.99 -8.99 4.56
N LYS A 145 0.29 -9.18 4.19
CA LYS A 145 1.04 -10.43 4.45
C LYS A 145 0.98 -10.83 5.92
N ARG A 146 1.16 -9.87 6.83
CA ARG A 146 1.13 -10.14 8.26
C ARG A 146 -0.24 -10.54 8.78
N ALA A 147 -1.32 -9.94 8.25
CA ALA A 147 -2.67 -10.35 8.59
C ALA A 147 -2.97 -11.79 8.13
N ILE A 148 -2.47 -12.17 6.95
CA ILE A 148 -2.54 -13.55 6.44
C ILE A 148 -1.80 -14.51 7.38
N GLU A 149 -0.55 -14.16 7.76
CA GLU A 149 0.24 -14.96 8.71
C GLU A 149 -0.40 -15.05 10.11
N TRP A 150 -1.28 -14.12 10.47
CA TRP A 150 -2.08 -14.13 11.69
C TRP A 150 -3.45 -14.80 11.53
N ASN A 151 -3.69 -15.49 10.41
CA ASN A 151 -4.89 -16.28 10.11
C ASN A 151 -6.16 -15.46 9.85
N HIS A 152 -6.05 -14.21 9.39
CA HIS A 152 -7.19 -13.58 8.74
C HIS A 152 -7.47 -14.28 7.41
N SER A 153 -8.69 -14.78 7.22
CA SER A 153 -8.99 -15.70 6.11
C SER A 153 -9.36 -15.01 4.80
N GLN A 154 -9.78 -13.73 4.87
CA GLN A 154 -10.18 -12.93 3.71
C GLN A 154 -9.41 -11.60 3.69
N VAL A 155 -8.19 -11.66 3.14
CA VAL A 155 -7.30 -10.50 3.03
C VAL A 155 -7.23 -10.01 1.59
N TYR A 156 -7.67 -8.78 1.39
CA TYR A 156 -7.55 -8.04 0.15
C TYR A 156 -6.43 -7.00 0.27
N TRP A 157 -5.66 -6.82 -0.79
CA TRP A 157 -4.64 -5.79 -0.88
C TRP A 157 -4.88 -4.91 -2.10
N PHE A 158 -5.03 -3.62 -1.85
CA PHE A 158 -5.25 -2.61 -2.88
C PHE A 158 -3.96 -1.77 -3.06
N PRO A 159 -3.10 -2.13 -4.04
CA PRO A 159 -1.75 -1.56 -4.19
C PRO A 159 -1.75 -0.09 -4.59
N ASP A 160 -2.73 0.38 -5.37
CA ASP A 160 -2.79 1.78 -5.79
C ASP A 160 -3.27 2.71 -4.66
N GLY A 161 -3.89 2.14 -3.63
CA GLY A 161 -4.34 2.81 -2.43
C GLY A 161 -5.10 4.12 -2.67
N THR A 162 -4.86 5.13 -1.84
CA THR A 162 -5.59 6.40 -1.96
C THR A 162 -5.27 7.17 -3.24
N ASP A 163 -4.16 6.87 -3.92
CA ASP A 163 -3.82 7.52 -5.19
C ASP A 163 -4.71 6.98 -6.33
N GLY A 164 -4.85 5.65 -6.43
CA GLY A 164 -5.77 5.00 -7.38
C GLY A 164 -7.24 5.30 -7.08
N TRP A 165 -7.61 5.31 -5.80
CA TRP A 165 -8.95 5.71 -5.35
C TRP A 165 -9.30 7.13 -5.80
N ALA A 166 -8.40 8.10 -5.55
CA ALA A 166 -8.61 9.48 -5.92
C ALA A 166 -8.61 9.68 -7.45
N PHE A 167 -7.81 8.91 -8.18
CA PHE A 167 -7.76 8.97 -9.65
C PHE A 167 -9.12 8.62 -10.28
N GLN A 168 -9.91 7.74 -9.65
CA GLN A 168 -11.26 7.38 -10.08
C GLN A 168 -12.35 8.36 -9.58
N ASP A 169 -11.96 9.51 -9.01
CA ASP A 169 -12.88 10.50 -8.41
C ASP A 169 -13.75 9.95 -7.26
N PHE A 170 -13.35 8.84 -6.63
CA PHE A 170 -14.05 8.29 -5.47
C PHE A 170 -13.87 9.17 -4.21
N PRO A 171 -14.84 9.18 -3.28
CA PRO A 171 -14.88 10.15 -2.20
C PRO A 171 -13.72 9.97 -1.22
N LEU A 172 -13.13 11.06 -0.75
CA LEU A 172 -12.11 11.05 0.32
C LEU A 172 -12.63 11.77 1.56
N LYS A 173 -12.21 11.28 2.73
CA LYS A 173 -12.49 11.90 4.03
C LYS A 173 -11.22 11.99 4.86
N GLU A 174 -11.04 13.11 5.55
CA GLU A 174 -9.97 13.20 6.54
C GLU A 174 -10.24 12.25 7.72
N ILE A 175 -9.25 11.43 8.05
CA ILE A 175 -9.29 10.50 9.18
C ILE A 175 -8.16 10.78 10.18
N LYS A 176 -8.35 10.30 11.41
CA LYS A 176 -7.35 10.35 12.47
C LYS A 176 -6.78 8.96 12.71
N PRO A 177 -5.53 8.86 13.22
CA PRO A 177 -4.96 7.58 13.60
C PRO A 177 -5.86 6.88 14.60
N PHE A 178 -5.98 5.55 14.47
CA PHE A 178 -6.61 4.72 15.48
C PHE A 178 -5.88 4.95 16.82
N PRO A 179 -6.61 5.14 17.93
CA PRO A 179 -5.99 5.39 19.23
C PRO A 179 -5.01 4.26 19.58
N ALA A 180 -3.81 4.62 20.03
CA ALA A 180 -2.94 3.64 20.66
C ALA A 180 -3.59 3.18 21.98
N PRO A 181 -3.46 1.89 22.36
CA PRO A 181 -3.92 1.40 23.65
C PRO A 181 -3.23 2.10 24.84
#